data_AF-A0AAU9YWL4-F1
#
_entry.id   AF-A0AAU9YWL4-F1
#
_cell.length_a   1.000
_cell.length_b   1.000
_cell.length_c   1.000
_cell.angle_alpha   90.00
_cell.angle_beta   90.00
_cell.angle_gamma   90.00
#
_symmetry.space_group_name_H-M   'P 1'
#
loop_
_entity.id
_entity.type
_entity.pdbx_description
1 polymer ?
#
loop_
_entity_poly.entity_id
_entity_poly.type
_entity_poly.pdbx_seq_one_letter_code
_entity_poly.pdbx_strand_id
1 'polypeptide(L)'
;MAQRAVWLIRHEPGTPLGGTVKFSRRYPTVEKRAKIFNGKNYVPVPEDGPFLKALLFQLRLLDDDKDFVERRDSCSHVNKSSIYGLLVGGEELWPVIAFLRNDMIFASVPLVEQVLSPRPSLINISGVSQGLELLFGIQDFLYSSQKNDTDLNTKLSQLPDLILQACPLGTLLDANLQNSLNSINFLSVTQPQKQPAWKVGTYKGKPQICISIIEKVKCMQYGKQDIADTWQVVGTVSCKCDLEGIMPNVTISLNLPTNGSPLQDIIVHPCVTSLDSAILTSSSIDTMDDSAFSGPYKFPFTPPLESFNLCHYTSQVPVPPILGSYHMKEEEEVQLKITVNLKLHESVKNNFEICEAHIPFFNRGPVTHVEYKVSFGQLEVFREKSLLVWIIGEQGFVY
;
A
#
# COMPACT_ATOMS: atom_id res chain seq x y z
N MET A 1 -0.03 -3.56 -22.15
CA MET A 1 -0.79 -3.63 -20.88
C MET A 1 -1.84 -2.53 -20.85
N ALA A 2 -3.08 -2.86 -20.51
CA ALA A 2 -4.21 -1.93 -20.57
C ALA A 2 -5.32 -2.32 -19.57
N GLN A 3 -6.19 -1.38 -19.23
CA GLN A 3 -7.37 -1.57 -18.41
C GLN A 3 -8.61 -1.75 -19.31
N ARG A 4 -9.42 -2.77 -19.03
CA ARG A 4 -10.70 -3.04 -19.70
C ARG A 4 -11.76 -2.07 -19.21
N ALA A 5 -11.77 -1.79 -17.91
CA ALA A 5 -12.69 -0.83 -17.30
C ALA A 5 -12.23 -0.38 -15.91
N VAL A 6 -12.74 0.77 -15.48
CA VAL A 6 -12.44 1.45 -14.21
C VAL A 6 -13.74 1.95 -13.58
N TRP A 7 -13.86 1.84 -12.26
CA TRP A 7 -14.99 2.32 -11.47
C TRP A 7 -14.55 3.06 -10.21
N LEU A 8 -15.34 4.08 -9.85
CA LEU A 8 -15.38 4.68 -8.53
C LEU A 8 -16.79 4.55 -7.96
N ILE A 9 -16.89 3.95 -6.78
CA ILE A 9 -18.16 3.65 -6.14
C ILE A 9 -18.14 4.26 -4.75
N ARG A 10 -19.14 5.06 -4.40
CA ARG A 10 -19.34 5.50 -3.01
C ARG A 10 -20.08 4.39 -2.28
N HIS A 11 -19.49 3.88 -1.22
CA HIS A 11 -20.15 2.96 -0.30
C HIS A 11 -21.11 3.75 0.58
N GLU A 12 -22.38 3.32 0.60
CA GLU A 12 -23.47 4.02 1.29
C GLU A 12 -24.24 2.96 2.11
N PRO A 13 -23.74 2.61 3.31
CA PRO A 13 -24.34 1.56 4.13
C PRO A 13 -25.78 1.90 4.50
N GLY A 14 -26.66 0.90 4.54
CA GLY A 14 -28.09 1.07 4.81
C GLY A 14 -28.95 1.56 3.63
N THR A 15 -28.35 1.78 2.45
CA THR A 15 -29.14 2.01 1.21
C THR A 15 -29.51 0.68 0.56
N PRO A 16 -30.64 0.59 -0.19
CA PRO A 16 -31.06 -0.66 -0.83
C PRO A 16 -30.04 -1.29 -1.80
N LEU A 17 -29.10 -0.48 -2.32
CA LEU A 17 -28.05 -0.91 -3.25
C LEU A 17 -26.68 -1.05 -2.57
N GLY A 18 -26.54 -0.63 -1.30
CA GLY A 18 -25.27 -0.61 -0.55
C GLY A 18 -24.22 0.39 -1.07
N GLY A 19 -24.48 1.09 -2.17
CA GLY A 19 -23.57 2.06 -2.74
C GLY A 19 -24.05 2.65 -4.07
N THR A 20 -23.32 3.67 -4.54
CA THR A 20 -23.62 4.40 -5.77
C THR A 20 -22.37 4.55 -6.63
N VAL A 21 -22.46 4.18 -7.92
CA VAL A 21 -21.38 4.42 -8.89
C VAL A 21 -21.28 5.92 -9.17
N LYS A 22 -20.13 6.52 -8.85
CA LYS A 22 -19.85 7.95 -9.10
C LYS A 22 -19.13 8.18 -10.43
N PHE A 23 -18.35 7.20 -10.87
CA PHE A 23 -17.66 7.22 -12.16
C PHE A 23 -17.49 5.78 -12.66
N SER A 24 -17.72 5.57 -13.95
CA SER A 24 -17.38 4.32 -14.64
C SER A 24 -16.85 4.62 -16.03
N ARG A 25 -15.85 3.84 -16.47
CA ARG A 25 -15.31 3.93 -17.82
C ARG A 25 -14.98 2.54 -18.32
N ARG A 26 -15.47 2.24 -19.53
CA ARG A 26 -15.18 0.99 -20.25
C ARG A 26 -14.34 1.31 -21.47
N TYR A 27 -13.42 0.43 -21.84
CA TYR A 27 -12.53 0.59 -22.99
C TYR A 27 -12.85 -0.49 -24.05
N PRO A 28 -13.74 -0.20 -25.03
CA PRO A 28 -14.18 -1.18 -26.02
C PRO A 28 -13.03 -1.78 -26.85
N THR A 29 -11.97 -1.01 -27.09
CA THR A 29 -10.77 -1.47 -27.80
C THR A 29 -10.02 -2.56 -27.02
N VAL A 30 -9.90 -2.40 -25.70
CA VAL A 30 -9.27 -3.38 -24.80
C VAL A 30 -10.18 -4.59 -24.62
N GLU A 31 -11.50 -4.38 -24.59
CA GLU A 31 -12.47 -5.45 -24.49
C GLU A 31 -12.43 -6.40 -25.70
N LYS A 32 -12.29 -5.85 -26.92
CA LYS A 32 -12.04 -6.65 -28.13
C LYS A 32 -10.76 -7.49 -28.02
N ARG A 33 -9.69 -6.92 -27.47
CA ARG A 33 -8.43 -7.65 -27.24
C ARG A 33 -8.60 -8.76 -26.20
N ALA A 34 -9.29 -8.50 -25.10
CA ALA A 34 -9.59 -9.50 -24.07
C ALA A 34 -10.35 -10.70 -24.66
N LYS A 35 -11.31 -10.45 -25.55
CA LYS A 35 -12.04 -11.51 -26.25
C LYS A 35 -11.12 -12.37 -27.14
N ILE A 36 -10.14 -11.75 -27.79
CA ILE A 36 -9.16 -12.46 -28.64
C ILE A 36 -8.21 -13.32 -27.79
N PHE A 37 -7.65 -12.76 -26.72
CA PHE A 37 -6.70 -13.48 -25.86
C PHE A 37 -7.35 -14.61 -25.05
N ASN A 38 -8.55 -14.37 -24.52
CA ASN A 38 -9.14 -15.26 -23.51
C ASN A 38 -10.12 -16.28 -24.13
N GLY A 39 -10.54 -16.07 -25.39
CA GLY A 39 -11.33 -17.02 -26.16
C GLY A 39 -12.57 -17.53 -25.42
N LYS A 40 -12.61 -18.83 -25.12
CA LYS A 40 -13.74 -19.47 -24.41
C LYS A 40 -13.84 -19.07 -22.93
N ASN A 41 -12.75 -18.62 -22.32
CA ASN A 41 -12.69 -18.19 -20.92
C ASN A 41 -12.91 -16.66 -20.79
N TYR A 42 -13.27 -15.99 -21.88
CA TYR A 42 -13.58 -14.57 -21.86
C TYR A 42 -14.92 -14.32 -21.16
N VAL A 43 -14.88 -13.48 -20.13
CA VAL A 43 -16.08 -12.96 -19.46
C VAL A 43 -16.19 -11.47 -19.76
N PRO A 44 -17.31 -10.98 -20.34
CA PRO A 44 -17.46 -9.56 -20.69
C PRO A 44 -17.49 -8.66 -19.45
N VAL A 45 -17.01 -7.43 -19.60
CA VAL A 45 -17.18 -6.41 -18.57
C VAL A 45 -18.68 -6.12 -18.38
N PRO A 46 -19.22 -6.31 -17.16
CA PRO A 46 -20.65 -6.10 -16.90
C PRO A 46 -21.04 -4.62 -16.85
N GLU A 47 -22.34 -4.39 -16.86
CA GLU A 47 -22.95 -3.09 -16.53
C GLU A 47 -22.76 -2.72 -15.04
N ASP A 48 -22.97 -1.44 -14.73
CA ASP A 48 -22.66 -0.87 -13.41
C ASP A 48 -23.41 -1.55 -12.25
N GLY A 49 -24.70 -1.87 -12.42
CA GLY A 49 -25.51 -2.52 -11.39
C GLY A 49 -25.03 -3.94 -11.02
N PRO A 50 -24.91 -4.88 -11.98
CA PRO A 50 -24.39 -6.22 -11.72
C PRO A 50 -22.97 -6.21 -11.14
N PHE A 51 -22.11 -5.31 -11.63
CA PHE A 51 -20.75 -5.14 -11.10
C PHE A 51 -20.77 -4.71 -9.63
N LEU A 52 -21.52 -3.64 -9.32
CA LEU A 52 -21.65 -3.11 -7.97
C LEU A 52 -22.09 -4.19 -6.98
N LYS A 53 -23.17 -4.92 -7.32
CA LYS A 53 -23.69 -5.99 -6.46
C LYS A 53 -22.66 -7.09 -6.21
N ALA A 54 -21.96 -7.54 -7.26
CA ALA A 54 -20.95 -8.58 -7.13
C ALA A 54 -19.74 -8.12 -6.30
N LEU A 55 -19.33 -6.87 -6.45
CA LEU A 55 -18.19 -6.30 -5.73
C LEU A 55 -18.51 -6.08 -4.25
N LEU A 56 -19.66 -5.48 -3.91
CA LEU A 56 -20.07 -5.28 -2.51
C LEU A 56 -20.22 -6.62 -1.78
N PHE A 57 -20.75 -7.64 -2.45
CA PHE A 57 -20.80 -9.00 -1.90
C PHE A 57 -19.40 -9.51 -1.54
N GLN A 58 -18.44 -9.36 -2.47
CA GLN A 58 -17.09 -9.86 -2.29
C GLN A 58 -16.34 -9.13 -1.17
N LEU A 59 -16.60 -7.82 -1.01
CA LEU A 59 -15.99 -6.98 0.02
C LEU A 59 -16.69 -7.07 1.40
N ARG A 60 -17.72 -7.91 1.56
CA ARG A 60 -18.56 -8.00 2.78
C ARG A 60 -19.21 -6.66 3.16
N LEU A 61 -19.64 -5.90 2.16
CA LEU A 61 -20.30 -4.60 2.30
C LEU A 61 -21.80 -4.65 1.98
N LEU A 62 -22.35 -5.86 1.82
CA LEU A 62 -23.80 -6.07 1.78
C LEU A 62 -24.28 -6.43 3.18
N ASP A 63 -25.42 -5.85 3.58
CA ASP A 63 -26.17 -6.21 4.79
C ASP A 63 -26.86 -7.57 4.60
N ASP A 64 -26.08 -8.63 4.37
CA ASP A 64 -26.56 -10.01 4.30
C ASP A 64 -26.48 -10.65 5.70
N ASP A 65 -27.59 -11.16 6.22
CA ASP A 65 -27.73 -11.91 7.50
C ASP A 65 -26.95 -13.26 7.54
N LYS A 66 -26.04 -13.51 6.59
CA LYS A 66 -25.26 -14.74 6.50
C LYS A 66 -23.84 -14.51 6.99
N ASP A 67 -23.57 -14.96 8.20
CA ASP A 67 -22.27 -14.85 8.88
C ASP A 67 -21.12 -15.52 8.12
N PHE A 68 -21.40 -16.60 7.36
CA PHE A 68 -20.39 -17.33 6.60
C PHE A 68 -20.86 -17.75 5.21
N VAL A 69 -20.02 -17.49 4.21
CA VAL A 69 -20.18 -17.90 2.82
C VAL A 69 -18.86 -18.50 2.34
N GLU A 70 -18.81 -19.82 2.15
CA GLU A 70 -17.59 -20.58 1.84
C GLU A 70 -16.72 -19.95 0.73
N ARG A 71 -17.32 -19.58 -0.41
CA ARG A 71 -16.60 -18.96 -1.54
C ARG A 71 -15.92 -17.62 -1.23
N ARG A 72 -16.39 -16.92 -0.19
CA ARG A 72 -15.93 -15.59 0.23
C ARG A 72 -15.06 -15.67 1.47
N ASP A 73 -15.41 -16.57 2.38
CA ASP A 73 -14.93 -16.59 3.76
C ASP A 73 -14.03 -17.78 4.09
N SER A 74 -13.87 -18.73 3.16
CA SER A 74 -12.96 -19.85 3.34
C SER A 74 -11.51 -19.40 3.50
N CYS A 75 -10.79 -20.04 4.42
CA CYS A 75 -9.36 -19.87 4.61
C CYS A 75 -8.51 -20.39 3.45
N SER A 76 -9.12 -21.02 2.43
CA SER A 76 -8.44 -21.41 1.19
C SER A 76 -8.05 -20.22 0.31
N HIS A 77 -8.62 -19.04 0.54
CA HIS A 77 -8.31 -17.82 -0.19
C HIS A 77 -7.24 -17.00 0.53
N VAL A 78 -6.22 -16.56 -0.21
CA VAL A 78 -5.24 -15.60 0.31
C VAL A 78 -5.91 -14.23 0.38
N ASN A 79 -6.52 -13.91 1.52
CA ASN A 79 -7.21 -12.64 1.77
C ASN A 79 -6.24 -11.43 1.97
N LYS A 80 -5.07 -11.46 1.33
CA LYS A 80 -4.03 -10.42 1.45
C LYS A 80 -3.87 -9.56 0.19
N SER A 81 -4.62 -9.84 -0.88
CA SER A 81 -4.54 -9.08 -2.13
C SER A 81 -5.81 -8.31 -2.41
N SER A 82 -5.67 -7.07 -2.91
CA SER A 82 -6.75 -6.25 -3.47
C SER A 82 -7.27 -6.77 -4.83
N ILE A 83 -7.24 -8.09 -5.05
CA ILE A 83 -7.50 -8.74 -6.33
C ILE A 83 -8.49 -9.88 -6.12
N TYR A 84 -9.59 -9.85 -6.88
CA TYR A 84 -10.74 -10.72 -6.68
C TYR A 84 -11.19 -11.36 -8.00
N GLY A 85 -11.89 -12.50 -7.87
CA GLY A 85 -12.75 -13.02 -8.93
C GLY A 85 -14.20 -12.68 -8.58
N LEU A 86 -14.90 -11.97 -9.45
CA LEU A 86 -16.29 -11.57 -9.23
C LEU A 86 -17.23 -12.45 -10.04
N LEU A 87 -18.18 -13.10 -9.38
CA LEU A 87 -19.21 -13.86 -10.08
C LEU A 87 -20.28 -12.91 -10.64
N VAL A 88 -20.34 -12.78 -11.95
CA VAL A 88 -21.30 -11.92 -12.65
C VAL A 88 -21.99 -12.73 -13.75
N GLY A 89 -23.31 -12.86 -13.66
CA GLY A 89 -24.09 -13.62 -14.64
C GLY A 89 -23.79 -15.12 -14.67
N GLY A 90 -23.23 -15.69 -13.59
CA GLY A 90 -22.83 -17.10 -13.51
C GLY A 90 -21.41 -17.39 -14.00
N GLU A 91 -20.72 -16.39 -14.57
CA GLU A 91 -19.32 -16.48 -14.98
C GLU A 91 -18.43 -15.66 -14.04
N GLU A 92 -17.19 -16.06 -13.87
CA GLU A 92 -16.24 -15.39 -12.99
C GLU A 92 -15.39 -14.38 -13.75
N LEU A 93 -15.64 -13.08 -13.53
CA LEU A 93 -14.80 -12.00 -13.99
C LEU A 93 -13.53 -11.93 -13.15
N TRP A 94 -12.39 -12.24 -13.75
CA TRP A 94 -11.09 -12.19 -13.09
C TRP A 94 -9.98 -11.70 -14.04
N PRO A 95 -8.97 -10.96 -13.54
CA PRO A 95 -8.87 -10.40 -12.20
C PRO A 95 -9.63 -9.07 -12.09
N VAL A 96 -10.20 -8.80 -10.91
CA VAL A 96 -10.74 -7.48 -10.55
C VAL A 96 -9.91 -6.92 -9.42
N ILE A 97 -9.29 -5.76 -9.66
CA ILE A 97 -8.56 -5.03 -8.65
C ILE A 97 -9.59 -4.17 -7.92
N ALA A 98 -9.67 -4.25 -6.60
CA ALA A 98 -10.54 -3.37 -5.82
C ALA A 98 -10.03 -3.10 -4.40
N PHE A 99 -10.25 -1.90 -3.88
CA PHE A 99 -10.02 -1.58 -2.48
C PHE A 99 -10.93 -0.45 -2.01
N LEU A 100 -11.26 -0.46 -0.71
CA LEU A 100 -12.07 0.57 -0.04
C LEU A 100 -11.15 1.55 0.69
N ARG A 101 -11.37 2.86 0.48
CA ARG A 101 -10.73 3.93 1.25
C ARG A 101 -11.68 5.11 1.38
N ASN A 102 -11.85 5.62 2.61
CA ASN A 102 -12.70 6.80 2.89
C ASN A 102 -14.11 6.69 2.28
N ASP A 103 -14.79 5.57 2.48
CA ASP A 103 -16.12 5.25 1.92
C ASP A 103 -16.19 5.24 0.37
N MET A 104 -15.04 5.20 -0.31
CA MET A 104 -14.96 5.07 -1.75
C MET A 104 -14.23 3.77 -2.13
N ILE A 105 -14.87 2.98 -2.99
CA ILE A 105 -14.31 1.77 -3.57
C ILE A 105 -13.73 2.14 -4.94
N PHE A 106 -12.44 1.87 -5.08
CA PHE A 106 -11.66 2.04 -6.30
C PHE A 106 -11.56 0.67 -6.95
N ALA A 107 -12.00 0.53 -8.20
CA ALA A 107 -11.95 -0.76 -8.89
C ALA A 107 -11.50 -0.65 -10.35
N SER A 108 -10.74 -1.64 -10.81
CA SER A 108 -10.30 -1.75 -12.21
C SER A 108 -10.27 -3.21 -12.64
N VAL A 109 -10.54 -3.45 -13.92
CA VAL A 109 -10.41 -4.76 -14.56
C VAL A 109 -9.28 -4.66 -15.58
N PRO A 110 -8.08 -5.20 -15.31
CA PRO A 110 -7.00 -5.17 -16.27
C PRO A 110 -7.18 -6.21 -17.39
N LEU A 111 -6.52 -5.97 -18.52
CA LEU A 111 -6.34 -6.96 -19.58
C LEU A 111 -5.31 -8.00 -19.13
N VAL A 112 -5.66 -9.27 -19.25
CA VAL A 112 -4.73 -10.40 -19.13
C VAL A 112 -4.36 -10.85 -20.53
N GLU A 113 -3.09 -10.72 -20.90
CA GLU A 113 -2.57 -11.11 -22.23
C GLU A 113 -2.03 -12.55 -22.21
N GLN A 114 -2.69 -13.44 -21.48
CA GLN A 114 -2.30 -14.83 -21.23
C GLN A 114 -3.56 -15.72 -21.08
N VAL A 115 -3.39 -17.03 -21.23
CA VAL A 115 -4.48 -18.00 -21.02
C VAL A 115 -4.93 -17.97 -19.56
N LEU A 116 -6.25 -17.86 -19.32
CA LEU A 116 -6.82 -17.75 -17.96
C LEU A 116 -6.98 -19.08 -17.21
N SER A 117 -6.83 -20.22 -17.91
CA SER A 117 -6.98 -21.55 -17.34
C SER A 117 -5.77 -22.41 -17.70
N PRO A 118 -4.89 -22.74 -16.74
CA PRO A 118 -4.92 -22.32 -15.33
C PRO A 118 -4.65 -20.82 -15.15
N ARG A 119 -5.01 -20.25 -13.99
CA ARG A 119 -4.79 -18.82 -13.72
C ARG A 119 -3.29 -18.49 -13.73
N PRO A 120 -2.86 -17.47 -14.50
CA PRO A 120 -1.48 -17.02 -14.45
C PRO A 120 -1.17 -16.38 -13.10
N SER A 121 0.10 -16.45 -12.68
CA SER A 121 0.56 -15.77 -11.46
C SER A 121 0.34 -14.27 -11.57
N LEU A 122 -0.18 -13.65 -10.51
CA LEU A 122 -0.51 -12.22 -10.48
C LEU A 122 0.71 -11.33 -10.79
N ILE A 123 1.91 -11.77 -10.39
CA ILE A 123 3.17 -11.06 -10.65
C ILE A 123 3.49 -10.97 -12.16
N ASN A 124 2.97 -11.90 -12.97
CA ASN A 124 3.19 -11.93 -14.42
C ASN A 124 2.15 -11.10 -15.18
N ILE A 125 1.16 -10.52 -14.49
CA ILE A 125 0.09 -9.73 -15.10
C ILE A 125 0.37 -8.26 -14.82
N SER A 126 1.22 -7.62 -15.62
CA SER A 126 1.57 -6.20 -15.41
C SER A 126 0.39 -5.23 -15.50
N GLY A 127 -0.76 -5.67 -16.05
CA GLY A 127 -2.02 -4.91 -16.02
C GLY A 127 -2.54 -4.73 -14.60
N VAL A 128 -2.23 -5.66 -13.69
CA VAL A 128 -2.55 -5.56 -12.26
C VAL A 128 -1.78 -4.40 -11.63
N SER A 129 -0.46 -4.33 -11.83
CA SER A 129 0.35 -3.22 -11.30
C SER A 129 -0.08 -1.87 -11.86
N GLN A 130 -0.32 -1.78 -13.18
CA GLN A 130 -0.81 -0.55 -13.80
C GLN A 130 -2.22 -0.18 -13.34
N GLY A 131 -3.08 -1.17 -13.08
CA GLY A 131 -4.42 -0.91 -12.58
C GLY A 131 -4.37 -0.35 -11.16
N LEU A 132 -3.53 -0.90 -10.29
CA LEU A 132 -3.28 -0.35 -8.95
C LEU A 132 -2.70 1.06 -9.02
N GLU A 133 -1.71 1.29 -9.88
CA GLU A 133 -1.09 2.61 -10.07
C GLU A 133 -2.11 3.66 -10.52
N LEU A 134 -2.96 3.31 -11.49
CA LEU A 134 -4.06 4.18 -11.94
C LEU A 134 -5.03 4.48 -10.79
N LEU A 135 -5.47 3.47 -10.04
CA LEU A 135 -6.42 3.65 -8.94
C LEU A 135 -5.84 4.50 -7.81
N PHE A 136 -4.56 4.33 -7.47
CA PHE A 136 -3.87 5.19 -6.51
C PHE A 136 -3.72 6.62 -7.03
N GLY A 137 -3.36 6.82 -8.30
CA GLY A 137 -3.32 8.14 -8.92
C GLY A 137 -4.66 8.88 -8.88
N ILE A 138 -5.76 8.17 -9.12
CA ILE A 138 -7.12 8.71 -8.98
C ILE A 138 -7.40 9.09 -7.52
N GLN A 139 -7.11 8.20 -6.59
CA GLN A 139 -7.31 8.45 -5.17
C GLN A 139 -6.52 9.67 -4.70
N ASP A 140 -5.24 9.78 -5.06
CA ASP A 140 -4.38 10.87 -4.63
C ASP A 140 -4.87 12.21 -5.22
N PHE A 141 -5.33 12.23 -6.47
CA PHE A 141 -5.97 13.40 -7.07
C PHE A 141 -7.23 13.84 -6.31
N LEU A 142 -8.14 12.90 -6.03
CA LEU A 142 -9.39 13.20 -5.32
C LEU A 142 -9.13 13.76 -3.91
N TYR A 143 -8.07 13.30 -3.23
CA TYR A 143 -7.76 13.69 -1.86
C TYR A 143 -6.57 14.67 -1.72
N SER A 144 -6.07 15.26 -2.81
CA SER A 144 -4.96 16.23 -2.78
C SER A 144 -5.29 17.60 -2.16
N SER A 145 -6.55 17.88 -1.82
CA SER A 145 -7.03 19.18 -1.32
C SER A 145 -8.01 19.02 -0.16
N GLN A 146 -8.46 20.13 0.47
CA GLN A 146 -9.27 20.08 1.70
C GLN A 146 -10.53 19.23 1.53
N LYS A 147 -10.89 18.50 2.60
CA LYS A 147 -11.97 17.51 2.64
C LYS A 147 -13.36 18.15 2.69
N ASN A 148 -13.80 18.82 1.64
CA ASN A 148 -15.18 19.24 1.47
C ASN A 148 -15.84 18.50 0.30
N ASP A 149 -17.09 18.05 0.48
CA ASP A 149 -17.82 17.29 -0.55
C ASP A 149 -17.94 18.07 -1.87
N THR A 150 -17.98 19.40 -1.82
CA THR A 150 -18.02 20.27 -3.01
C THR A 150 -16.75 20.16 -3.86
N ASP A 151 -15.57 20.12 -3.25
CA ASP A 151 -14.30 19.96 -3.98
C ASP A 151 -14.19 18.56 -4.59
N LEU A 152 -14.58 17.53 -3.83
CA LEU A 152 -14.62 16.16 -4.32
C LEU A 152 -15.52 16.03 -5.57
N ASN A 153 -16.72 16.61 -5.55
CA ASN A 153 -17.62 16.59 -6.70
C ASN A 153 -17.04 17.36 -7.91
N THR A 154 -16.31 18.45 -7.65
CA THR A 154 -15.62 19.22 -8.71
C THR A 154 -14.52 18.37 -9.36
N LYS A 155 -13.68 17.71 -8.56
CA LYS A 155 -12.64 16.81 -9.06
C LYS A 155 -13.20 15.59 -9.79
N LEU A 156 -14.29 15.01 -9.28
CA LEU A 156 -14.99 13.92 -9.97
C LEU A 156 -15.50 14.34 -11.35
N SER A 157 -15.95 15.59 -11.51
CA SER A 157 -16.40 16.12 -12.81
C SER A 157 -15.25 16.30 -13.82
N GLN A 158 -14.02 16.52 -13.35
CA GLN A 158 -12.82 16.65 -14.18
C GLN A 158 -12.20 15.29 -14.56
N LEU A 159 -12.53 14.24 -13.82
CA LEU A 159 -11.93 12.92 -13.97
C LEU A 159 -12.09 12.30 -15.38
N PRO A 160 -13.24 12.43 -16.09
CA PRO A 160 -13.38 11.86 -17.44
C PRO A 160 -12.31 12.36 -18.43
N ASP A 161 -12.01 13.66 -18.41
CA ASP A 161 -11.04 14.30 -19.29
C ASP A 161 -9.61 13.94 -18.89
N LEU A 162 -9.32 13.95 -17.59
CA LEU A 162 -8.01 13.55 -17.07
C LEU A 162 -7.70 12.09 -17.39
N ILE A 163 -8.67 11.18 -17.22
CA ILE A 163 -8.50 9.75 -17.55
C ILE A 163 -8.34 9.53 -19.05
N LEU A 164 -8.92 10.40 -19.90
CA LEU A 164 -8.72 10.29 -21.35
C LEU A 164 -7.26 10.58 -21.73
N GLN A 165 -6.60 11.50 -21.02
CA GLN A 165 -5.18 11.85 -21.24
C GLN A 165 -4.22 10.88 -20.55
N ALA A 166 -4.53 10.52 -19.30
CA ALA A 166 -3.73 9.63 -18.47
C ALA A 166 -3.80 8.18 -18.94
N CYS A 167 -4.96 7.73 -19.43
CA CYS A 167 -5.21 6.34 -19.81
C CYS A 167 -5.93 6.23 -21.18
N PRO A 168 -5.36 6.76 -22.28
CA PRO A 168 -5.97 6.72 -23.60
C PRO A 168 -6.12 5.28 -24.08
N LEU A 169 -7.31 4.95 -24.59
CA LEU A 169 -7.66 3.60 -25.07
C LEU A 169 -7.35 2.49 -24.05
N GLY A 170 -7.35 2.83 -22.75
CA GLY A 170 -7.11 1.93 -21.64
C GLY A 170 -5.64 1.71 -21.30
N THR A 171 -4.69 2.34 -22.00
CA THR A 171 -3.26 2.20 -21.71
C THR A 171 -2.82 3.33 -20.80
N LEU A 172 -2.35 3.01 -19.58
CA LEU A 172 -1.84 4.00 -18.65
C LEU A 172 -0.53 4.61 -19.18
N LEU A 173 -0.52 5.94 -19.31
CA LEU A 173 0.66 6.73 -19.68
C LEU A 173 1.26 7.45 -18.47
N ASP A 174 0.41 8.06 -17.64
CA ASP A 174 0.80 8.77 -16.42
C ASP A 174 -0.29 8.61 -15.36
N ALA A 175 0.08 8.23 -14.14
CA ALA A 175 -0.83 8.14 -13.01
C ALA A 175 -0.94 9.46 -12.22
N ASN A 176 -0.05 10.43 -12.45
CA ASN A 176 -0.12 11.74 -11.81
C ASN A 176 -1.15 12.65 -12.51
N LEU A 177 -2.41 12.50 -12.11
CA LEU A 177 -3.51 13.29 -12.68
C LEU A 177 -3.40 14.79 -12.37
N GLN A 178 -2.75 15.17 -11.27
CA GLN A 178 -2.53 16.57 -10.90
C GLN A 178 -1.61 17.27 -11.93
N ASN A 179 -0.55 16.60 -12.37
CA ASN A 179 0.33 17.07 -13.43
C ASN A 179 -0.39 17.21 -14.79
N SER A 180 -1.28 16.27 -15.09
CA SER A 180 -2.11 16.32 -16.30
C SER A 180 -3.05 17.53 -16.28
N LEU A 181 -3.70 17.80 -15.13
CA LEU A 181 -4.54 18.98 -14.94
C LEU A 181 -3.76 20.29 -15.13
N ASN A 182 -2.55 20.37 -14.57
CA ASN A 182 -1.68 21.53 -14.76
C ASN A 182 -1.33 21.71 -16.25
N SER A 183 -0.98 20.63 -16.94
CA SER A 183 -0.63 20.66 -18.36
C SER A 183 -1.78 21.16 -19.25
N ILE A 184 -3.04 20.82 -18.93
CA ILE A 184 -4.23 21.36 -19.62
C ILE A 184 -4.31 22.88 -19.48
N ASN A 185 -4.01 23.39 -18.29
CA ASN A 185 -4.08 24.82 -17.98
C ASN A 185 -2.90 25.62 -18.56
N PHE A 186 -1.78 24.95 -18.90
CA PHE A 186 -0.52 25.56 -19.39
C PHE A 186 -0.33 25.43 -20.92
N LEU A 187 -1.39 25.53 -21.73
CA LEU A 187 -1.28 25.68 -23.18
C LEU A 187 -0.67 27.06 -23.56
N SER A 188 0.62 27.28 -23.27
CA SER A 188 1.40 28.41 -23.81
C SER A 188 2.50 27.93 -24.74
N VAL A 189 2.47 28.48 -25.95
CA VAL A 189 3.34 28.21 -27.10
C VAL A 189 4.72 28.81 -26.87
N THR A 190 5.61 28.09 -26.21
CA THR A 190 7.06 28.26 -26.36
C THR A 190 7.72 26.89 -26.28
N GLN A 191 8.65 26.60 -27.19
CA GLN A 191 9.29 25.28 -27.32
C GLN A 191 9.72 24.77 -25.93
N PRO A 192 9.21 23.61 -25.48
CA PRO A 192 9.60 23.09 -24.18
C PRO A 192 11.07 22.67 -24.29
N GLN A 193 11.95 23.33 -23.54
CA GLN A 193 13.21 22.68 -23.15
C GLN A 193 12.85 21.31 -22.56
N LYS A 194 13.62 20.26 -22.89
CA LYS A 194 13.34 18.88 -22.45
C LYS A 194 13.18 18.83 -20.93
N GLN A 195 11.94 18.88 -20.46
CA GLN A 195 11.58 18.85 -19.05
C GLN A 195 11.10 17.44 -18.73
N PRO A 196 11.55 16.83 -17.63
CA PRO A 196 11.09 15.50 -17.27
C PRO A 196 9.60 15.52 -16.91
N ALA A 197 8.90 14.42 -17.20
CA ALA A 197 7.44 14.31 -17.03
C ALA A 197 6.97 14.59 -15.59
N TRP A 198 7.78 14.27 -14.58
CA TRP A 198 7.46 14.48 -13.16
C TRP A 198 7.65 15.92 -12.66
N LYS A 199 8.14 16.83 -13.51
CA LYS A 199 8.36 18.23 -13.14
C LYS A 199 7.53 19.12 -14.05
N VAL A 200 6.29 19.42 -13.65
CA VAL A 200 5.42 20.35 -14.37
C VAL A 200 5.47 21.71 -13.69
N GLY A 201 6.34 22.61 -14.17
CA GLY A 201 6.49 23.98 -13.66
C GLY A 201 7.85 24.29 -13.01
N THR A 202 7.97 25.51 -12.46
CA THR A 202 9.18 26.00 -11.79
C THR A 202 8.86 26.50 -10.39
N TYR A 203 9.69 26.13 -9.41
CA TYR A 203 9.62 26.68 -8.06
C TYR A 203 10.22 28.10 -8.06
N LYS A 204 9.54 29.03 -7.39
CA LYS A 204 10.01 30.40 -7.13
C LYS A 204 9.98 30.63 -5.63
N GLY A 205 11.14 30.80 -5.00
CA GLY A 205 11.21 30.95 -3.55
C GLY A 205 12.57 30.59 -2.99
N LYS A 206 12.69 30.65 -1.66
CA LYS A 206 13.95 30.32 -0.99
C LYS A 206 14.27 28.83 -1.21
N PRO A 207 15.51 28.49 -1.63
CA PRO A 207 15.88 27.11 -1.84
C PRO A 207 15.91 26.34 -0.51
N GLN A 208 15.24 25.19 -0.46
CA GLN A 208 15.19 24.32 0.71
C GLN A 208 15.12 22.85 0.29
N ILE A 209 15.84 21.98 1.02
CA ILE A 209 15.74 20.53 0.87
C ILE A 209 15.36 19.96 2.22
N CYS A 210 14.27 19.21 2.26
CA CYS A 210 13.82 18.45 3.42
C CYS A 210 13.95 16.97 3.09
N ILE A 211 14.62 16.23 3.97
CA ILE A 211 14.82 14.78 3.84
C ILE A 211 14.27 14.13 5.11
N SER A 212 13.50 13.06 4.94
CA SER A 212 13.01 12.23 6.03
C SER A 212 13.31 10.77 5.75
N ILE A 213 13.77 10.06 6.78
CA ILE A 213 14.02 8.62 6.73
C ILE A 213 13.10 7.99 7.76
N ILE A 214 12.27 7.05 7.32
CA ILE A 214 11.37 6.29 8.18
C ILE A 214 11.73 4.82 8.04
N GLU A 215 12.08 4.19 9.15
CA GLU A 215 12.36 2.75 9.22
C GLU A 215 11.29 2.04 10.03
N LYS A 216 10.80 0.93 9.49
CA LYS A 216 9.85 0.04 10.16
C LYS A 216 10.47 -1.32 10.33
N VAL A 217 10.61 -1.77 11.58
CA VAL A 217 11.01 -3.13 11.90
C VAL A 217 9.76 -4.02 11.97
N LYS A 218 9.69 -5.03 11.11
CA LYS A 218 8.70 -6.10 11.20
C LYS A 218 9.36 -7.29 11.88
N CYS A 219 8.73 -7.86 12.90
CA CYS A 219 9.28 -8.97 13.66
C CYS A 219 8.19 -9.98 14.01
N MET A 220 8.52 -11.26 13.94
CA MET A 220 7.73 -12.38 14.44
C MET A 220 8.63 -13.22 15.35
N GLN A 221 8.26 -13.27 16.63
CA GLN A 221 8.95 -14.02 17.68
C GLN A 221 8.07 -15.18 18.14
N TYR A 222 8.52 -16.39 17.88
CA TYR A 222 7.78 -17.62 18.18
C TYR A 222 8.15 -18.18 19.55
N GLY A 223 9.38 -17.92 20.02
CA GLY A 223 9.86 -18.45 21.31
C GLY A 223 9.90 -19.98 21.36
N LYS A 224 9.96 -20.65 20.20
CA LYS A 224 10.07 -22.10 20.09
C LYS A 224 11.40 -22.50 19.46
N GLN A 225 11.95 -23.65 19.87
CA GLN A 225 13.25 -24.11 19.38
C GLN A 225 13.22 -24.61 17.92
N ASP A 226 12.05 -25.04 17.44
CA ASP A 226 11.83 -25.61 16.11
C ASP A 226 11.49 -24.55 15.05
N ILE A 227 11.12 -23.33 15.46
CA ILE A 227 10.73 -22.24 14.57
C ILE A 227 11.62 -21.03 14.86
N ALA A 228 12.46 -20.67 13.90
CA ALA A 228 13.30 -19.49 14.00
C ALA A 228 12.42 -18.21 14.00
N ASP A 229 12.77 -17.29 14.90
CA ASP A 229 12.25 -15.93 14.87
C ASP A 229 12.66 -15.25 13.56
N THR A 230 11.81 -14.38 13.05
CA THR A 230 12.05 -13.67 11.78
C THR A 230 11.85 -12.18 11.97
N TRP A 231 12.69 -11.37 11.32
CA TRP A 231 12.51 -9.92 11.31
C TRP A 231 13.10 -9.32 10.04
N GLN A 232 12.68 -8.11 9.72
CA GLN A 232 13.15 -7.35 8.57
C GLN A 232 12.96 -5.86 8.84
N VAL A 233 13.95 -5.05 8.46
CA VAL A 233 13.82 -3.59 8.42
C VAL A 233 13.34 -3.18 7.03
N VAL A 234 12.33 -2.32 6.98
CA VAL A 234 11.87 -1.67 5.75
C VAL A 234 12.02 -0.17 5.93
N GLY A 235 12.90 0.43 5.13
CA GLY A 235 13.18 1.87 5.15
C GLY A 235 12.56 2.60 3.97
N THR A 236 12.17 3.84 4.20
CA THR A 236 11.68 4.78 3.18
C THR A 236 12.41 6.10 3.32
N VAL A 237 13.00 6.59 2.23
CA VAL A 237 13.61 7.92 2.15
C VAL A 237 12.69 8.84 1.36
N SER A 238 12.25 9.93 1.97
CA SER A 238 11.40 10.94 1.34
C SER A 238 12.18 12.25 1.15
N CYS A 239 12.01 12.92 0.01
CA CYS A 239 12.50 14.28 -0.21
C CYS A 239 11.34 15.22 -0.54
N LYS A 240 11.43 16.44 -0.02
CA LYS A 240 10.84 17.62 -0.67
C LYS A 240 11.97 18.57 -1.00
N CYS A 241 12.11 18.89 -2.28
CA CYS A 241 13.24 19.67 -2.74
C CYS A 241 12.72 20.94 -3.47
N ASP A 242 12.60 22.02 -2.71
CA ASP A 242 12.16 23.34 -3.14
C ASP A 242 13.35 24.08 -3.78
N LEU A 243 13.63 23.85 -5.06
CA LEU A 243 14.81 24.37 -5.75
C LEU A 243 14.44 25.14 -7.03
N GLU A 244 15.04 26.30 -7.20
CA GLU A 244 14.88 27.10 -8.42
C GLU A 244 15.55 26.42 -9.63
N GLY A 245 15.05 26.74 -10.83
CA GLY A 245 15.58 26.23 -12.09
C GLY A 245 14.80 25.04 -12.67
N ILE A 246 15.03 24.77 -13.95
CA ILE A 246 14.28 23.78 -14.72
C ILE A 246 14.80 22.37 -14.43
N MET A 247 16.11 22.18 -14.26
CA MET A 247 16.75 20.88 -13.96
C MET A 247 17.80 20.99 -12.84
N PRO A 248 17.40 21.22 -11.58
CA PRO A 248 18.31 21.09 -10.45
C PRO A 248 18.78 19.64 -10.35
N ASN A 249 20.08 19.43 -10.25
CA ASN A 249 20.67 18.13 -10.01
C ASN A 249 20.96 17.99 -8.51
N VAL A 250 20.30 17.04 -7.87
CA VAL A 250 20.46 16.74 -6.44
C VAL A 250 21.03 15.35 -6.32
N THR A 251 22.00 15.16 -5.43
CA THR A 251 22.49 13.82 -5.07
C THR A 251 22.32 13.61 -3.59
N ILE A 252 21.54 12.61 -3.19
CA ILE A 252 21.43 12.15 -1.80
C ILE A 252 22.32 10.92 -1.63
N SER A 253 23.13 10.91 -0.57
CA SER A 253 24.04 9.80 -0.26
C SER A 253 23.67 9.20 1.09
N LEU A 254 23.31 7.91 1.11
CA LEU A 254 23.10 7.16 2.35
C LEU A 254 24.38 6.40 2.70
N ASN A 255 24.85 6.61 3.92
CA ASN A 255 26.04 5.94 4.45
C ASN A 255 25.61 5.01 5.57
N LEU A 256 26.12 3.79 5.55
CA LEU A 256 25.89 2.84 6.63
C LEU A 256 26.83 3.15 7.80
N PRO A 257 26.40 2.88 9.05
CA PRO A 257 27.31 2.79 10.19
C PRO A 257 28.42 1.76 9.94
N THR A 258 29.52 1.84 10.70
CA THR A 258 30.70 0.95 10.54
C THR A 258 30.36 -0.54 10.61
N ASN A 259 29.31 -0.92 11.35
CA ASN A 259 28.79 -2.29 11.44
C ASN A 259 27.34 -2.39 10.93
N GLY A 260 26.93 -1.45 10.07
CA GLY A 260 25.59 -1.44 9.50
C GLY A 260 25.43 -2.55 8.48
N SER A 261 24.31 -3.26 8.58
CA SER A 261 23.95 -4.25 7.57
C SER A 261 23.70 -3.57 6.22
N PRO A 262 24.13 -4.20 5.10
CA PRO A 262 23.89 -3.66 3.78
C PRO A 262 22.38 -3.46 3.51
N LEU A 263 22.08 -2.48 2.67
CA LEU A 263 20.74 -2.28 2.14
C LEU A 263 20.48 -3.27 0.99
N GLN A 264 19.27 -3.81 0.96
CA GLN A 264 18.79 -4.80 0.02
C GLN A 264 17.48 -4.33 -0.63
N ASP A 265 17.09 -4.97 -1.74
CA ASP A 265 15.82 -4.78 -2.45
C ASP A 265 15.49 -3.28 -2.69
N ILE A 266 16.49 -2.51 -3.10
CA ILE A 266 16.36 -1.06 -3.23
C ILE A 266 15.47 -0.73 -4.43
N ILE A 267 14.36 -0.05 -4.17
CA ILE A 267 13.44 0.47 -5.20
C ILE A 267 13.57 1.98 -5.21
N VAL A 268 13.91 2.56 -6.36
CA VAL A 268 14.10 4.00 -6.52
C VAL A 268 12.97 4.66 -7.28
N HIS A 269 12.75 5.94 -7.01
CA HIS A 269 11.84 6.78 -7.76
C HIS A 269 12.36 6.96 -9.21
N PRO A 270 11.47 7.03 -10.22
CA PRO A 270 11.85 7.26 -11.62
C PRO A 270 12.68 8.52 -11.89
N CYS A 271 12.71 9.46 -10.95
CA CYS A 271 13.51 10.68 -11.09
C CYS A 271 15.02 10.45 -10.91
N VAL A 272 15.44 9.30 -10.39
CA VAL A 272 16.84 8.92 -10.22
C VAL A 272 17.46 8.63 -11.59
N THR A 273 18.48 9.40 -11.95
CA THR A 273 19.03 9.41 -13.31
C THR A 273 20.10 8.35 -13.55
N SER A 274 20.82 7.95 -12.50
CA SER A 274 21.84 6.91 -12.59
C SER A 274 22.00 6.24 -11.24
N LEU A 275 21.83 4.93 -11.19
CA LEU A 275 22.15 4.12 -10.03
C LEU A 275 23.22 3.10 -10.41
N ASP A 276 24.17 2.87 -9.51
CA ASP A 276 25.16 1.82 -9.71
C ASP A 276 24.45 0.46 -9.82
N SER A 277 24.81 -0.34 -10.81
CA SER A 277 24.22 -1.67 -11.00
C SER A 277 24.48 -2.58 -9.79
N ALA A 278 25.56 -2.35 -9.04
CA ALA A 278 25.83 -3.04 -7.78
C ALA A 278 24.78 -2.75 -6.69
N ILE A 279 24.13 -1.57 -6.73
CA ILE A 279 23.09 -1.19 -5.78
C ILE A 279 21.77 -1.92 -6.09
N LEU A 280 21.44 -2.12 -7.37
CA LEU A 280 20.21 -2.79 -7.80
C LEU A 280 20.28 -4.32 -7.72
N THR A 281 21.48 -4.89 -7.74
CA THR A 281 21.70 -6.34 -7.69
C THR A 281 21.75 -6.89 -6.25
N SER A 282 21.82 -6.01 -5.24
CA SER A 282 21.70 -6.38 -3.82
C SER A 282 20.29 -6.86 -3.51
N SER A 283 20.09 -8.18 -3.52
CA SER A 283 18.80 -8.83 -3.24
C SER A 283 18.83 -9.54 -1.88
N SER A 284 17.68 -9.61 -1.20
CA SER A 284 17.53 -10.37 0.05
C SER A 284 17.29 -11.87 -0.15
N ILE A 285 17.22 -12.33 -1.41
CA ILE A 285 16.74 -13.67 -1.79
C ILE A 285 17.90 -14.66 -1.96
N ASP A 286 19.10 -14.17 -2.32
CA ASP A 286 20.26 -15.01 -2.54
C ASP A 286 21.12 -15.12 -1.28
N THR A 287 20.95 -16.19 -0.52
CA THR A 287 21.67 -16.46 0.74
C THR A 287 23.13 -16.89 0.54
N MET A 288 23.66 -16.87 -0.68
CA MET A 288 24.95 -17.45 -1.06
C MET A 288 25.97 -16.43 -1.59
N ASP A 289 25.61 -15.15 -1.74
CA ASP A 289 26.52 -14.13 -2.25
C ASP A 289 26.94 -13.16 -1.14
N ASP A 290 28.21 -13.22 -0.75
CA ASP A 290 28.84 -12.36 0.26
C ASP A 290 29.21 -10.98 -0.33
N SER A 291 28.84 -10.71 -1.60
CA SER A 291 29.18 -9.47 -2.32
C SER A 291 28.20 -8.32 -2.06
N ALA A 292 27.65 -8.20 -0.85
CA ALA A 292 26.69 -7.15 -0.54
C ALA A 292 27.37 -5.78 -0.54
N PHE A 293 26.99 -4.90 -1.47
CA PHE A 293 27.51 -3.53 -1.55
C PHE A 293 27.16 -2.77 -0.26
N SER A 294 28.17 -2.29 0.46
CA SER A 294 28.02 -1.62 1.77
C SER A 294 28.06 -0.09 1.71
N GLY A 295 27.84 0.50 0.53
CA GLY A 295 27.75 1.94 0.36
C GLY A 295 29.08 2.63 0.01
N PRO A 296 29.04 3.96 -0.20
CA PRO A 296 27.89 4.85 -0.06
C PRO A 296 26.82 4.66 -1.16
N TYR A 297 25.53 4.66 -0.80
CA TYR A 297 24.43 4.58 -1.75
C TYR A 297 24.08 5.98 -2.26
N LYS A 298 24.40 6.28 -3.51
CA LYS A 298 24.20 7.60 -4.11
C LYS A 298 23.01 7.59 -5.05
N PHE A 299 22.10 8.54 -4.84
CA PHE A 299 20.90 8.75 -5.64
C PHE A 299 20.98 10.13 -6.28
N PRO A 300 21.55 10.27 -7.50
CA PRO A 300 21.45 11.48 -8.30
C PRO A 300 20.09 11.57 -8.99
N PHE A 301 19.40 12.71 -8.89
CA PHE A 301 18.07 12.90 -9.46
C PHE A 301 17.75 14.36 -9.77
N THR A 302 16.71 14.55 -10.59
CA THR A 302 16.02 15.84 -10.75
C THR A 302 14.69 15.79 -10.01
N PRO A 303 14.51 16.52 -8.89
CA PRO A 303 13.34 16.38 -8.04
C PRO A 303 12.02 16.81 -8.71
N PRO A 304 10.92 16.07 -8.46
CA PRO A 304 9.56 16.62 -8.48
C PRO A 304 9.39 17.86 -7.59
N LEU A 305 8.35 18.66 -7.85
CA LEU A 305 8.04 19.85 -7.04
C LEU A 305 7.40 19.48 -5.68
N GLU A 306 6.65 18.38 -5.65
CA GLU A 306 5.96 17.91 -4.45
C GLU A 306 6.86 17.01 -3.59
N SER A 307 6.41 16.70 -2.37
CA SER A 307 7.07 15.68 -1.55
C SER A 307 6.89 14.31 -2.19
N PHE A 308 7.96 13.51 -2.23
CA PHE A 308 7.94 12.19 -2.85
C PHE A 308 8.88 11.22 -2.12
N ASN A 309 8.62 9.92 -2.27
CA ASN A 309 9.52 8.87 -1.79
C ASN A 309 10.64 8.69 -2.81
N LEU A 310 11.88 9.01 -2.45
CA LEU A 310 13.05 8.86 -3.30
C LEU A 310 13.42 7.38 -3.47
N CYS A 311 13.43 6.61 -2.39
CA CYS A 311 13.68 5.18 -2.44
C CYS A 311 13.07 4.44 -1.24
N HIS A 312 12.87 3.14 -1.44
CA HIS A 312 12.58 2.17 -0.41
C HIS A 312 13.70 1.15 -0.37
N TYR A 313 14.02 0.62 0.81
CA TYR A 313 15.03 -0.42 0.98
C TYR A 313 14.61 -1.41 2.05
N THR A 314 15.18 -2.59 2.00
CA THR A 314 15.16 -3.56 3.09
C THR A 314 16.55 -3.66 3.72
N SER A 315 16.63 -4.11 4.97
CA SER A 315 17.90 -4.44 5.60
C SER A 315 17.70 -5.52 6.67
N GLN A 316 18.72 -6.34 6.87
CA GLN A 316 18.74 -7.44 7.84
C GLN A 316 19.59 -7.04 9.04
N VAL A 317 18.97 -6.57 10.12
CA VAL A 317 19.68 -6.27 11.36
C VAL A 317 19.99 -7.55 12.14
N PRO A 318 21.04 -7.62 12.96
CA PRO A 318 21.40 -8.85 13.67
C PRO A 318 20.36 -9.31 14.71
N VAL A 319 19.66 -8.38 15.35
CA VAL A 319 18.70 -8.66 16.43
C VAL A 319 17.55 -7.65 16.35
N PRO A 320 16.28 -8.03 16.60
CA PRO A 320 15.17 -7.08 16.67
C PRO A 320 15.33 -6.13 17.88
N PRO A 321 14.80 -4.90 17.78
CA PRO A 321 14.98 -3.89 18.83
C PRO A 321 14.29 -4.24 20.15
N ILE A 322 13.17 -4.97 20.10
CA ILE A 322 12.43 -5.44 21.26
C ILE A 322 12.29 -6.96 21.17
N LEU A 323 12.69 -7.66 22.23
CA LEU A 323 12.51 -9.09 22.41
C LEU A 323 11.28 -9.32 23.29
N GLY A 324 10.28 -9.99 22.75
CA GLY A 324 9.03 -10.29 23.41
C GLY A 324 8.85 -11.78 23.65
N SER A 325 8.26 -12.13 24.79
CA SER A 325 7.68 -13.46 25.01
C SER A 325 6.25 -13.32 25.50
N TYR A 326 5.38 -14.18 24.97
CA TYR A 326 3.96 -14.23 25.28
C TYR A 326 3.58 -15.65 25.68
N HIS A 327 3.02 -15.79 26.87
CA HIS A 327 2.50 -17.07 27.36
C HIS A 327 1.06 -16.88 27.80
N MET A 328 0.19 -17.77 27.34
CA MET A 328 -1.21 -17.83 27.76
C MET A 328 -1.49 -19.21 28.33
N LYS A 329 -2.08 -19.26 29.52
CA LYS A 329 -2.54 -20.48 30.18
C LYS A 329 -4.01 -20.32 30.54
N GLU A 330 -4.80 -21.33 30.22
CA GLU A 330 -6.16 -21.48 30.75
C GLU A 330 -6.03 -22.09 32.14
N GLU A 331 -6.58 -21.43 33.17
CA GLU A 331 -6.62 -21.96 34.53
C GLU A 331 -7.98 -22.65 34.79
N GLU A 332 -9.08 -21.97 34.47
CA GLU A 332 -10.47 -22.49 34.56
C GLU A 332 -11.24 -22.20 33.25
N GLU A 333 -12.45 -22.74 33.06
CA GLU A 333 -13.25 -22.58 31.82
C GLU A 333 -13.45 -21.11 31.38
N VAL A 334 -13.35 -20.15 32.32
CA VAL A 334 -13.62 -18.72 32.08
C VAL A 334 -12.44 -17.83 32.48
N GLN A 335 -11.29 -18.39 32.85
CA GLN A 335 -10.14 -17.63 33.34
C GLN A 335 -8.87 -17.86 32.51
N LEU A 336 -8.29 -16.76 32.04
CA LEU A 336 -7.05 -16.74 31.27
C LEU A 336 -5.95 -16.04 32.05
N LYS A 337 -4.82 -16.72 32.19
CA LYS A 337 -3.60 -16.14 32.73
C LYS A 337 -2.63 -15.85 31.62
N ILE A 338 -2.25 -14.58 31.53
CA ILE A 338 -1.38 -14.08 30.46
C ILE A 338 -0.11 -13.54 31.10
N THR A 339 1.02 -13.92 30.52
CA THR A 339 2.34 -13.40 30.90
C THR A 339 3.00 -12.87 29.65
N VAL A 340 3.22 -11.55 29.64
CA VAL A 340 3.95 -10.85 28.59
C VAL A 340 5.24 -10.30 29.18
N ASN A 341 6.36 -10.60 28.55
CA ASN A 341 7.64 -10.01 28.90
C ASN A 341 8.22 -9.35 27.66
N LEU A 342 8.58 -8.07 27.78
CA LEU A 342 9.22 -7.30 26.73
C LEU A 342 10.58 -6.81 27.26
N LYS A 343 11.64 -7.05 26.50
CA LYS A 343 12.99 -6.60 26.80
C LYS A 343 13.52 -5.78 25.64
N LEU A 344 13.98 -4.57 25.94
CA LEU A 344 14.69 -3.74 24.96
C LEU A 344 16.09 -4.29 24.74
N HIS A 345 16.50 -4.39 23.48
CA HIS A 345 17.85 -4.80 23.14
C HIS A 345 18.88 -3.74 23.57
N GLU A 346 20.07 -4.16 23.99
CA GLU A 346 21.11 -3.27 24.54
C GLU A 346 21.61 -2.21 23.55
N SER A 347 21.53 -2.49 22.25
CA SER A 347 21.90 -1.55 21.20
C SER A 347 20.90 -0.41 21.00
N VAL A 348 19.71 -0.50 21.59
CA VAL A 348 18.64 0.48 21.42
C VAL A 348 18.56 1.38 22.64
N LYS A 349 18.62 2.68 22.42
CA LYS A 349 18.37 3.68 23.46
C LYS A 349 16.87 3.80 23.69
N ASN A 350 16.47 3.80 24.96
CA ASN A 350 15.08 4.01 25.34
C ASN A 350 14.66 5.48 25.19
N ASN A 351 14.33 5.89 23.95
CA ASN A 351 13.87 7.24 23.60
C ASN A 351 12.51 7.18 22.87
N PHE A 352 11.65 6.22 23.23
CA PHE A 352 10.34 6.09 22.58
C PHE A 352 9.43 7.22 23.05
N GLU A 353 8.89 8.01 22.13
CA GLU A 353 7.82 8.97 22.43
C GLU A 353 6.55 8.23 22.89
N ILE A 354 6.23 7.11 22.24
CA ILE A 354 5.09 6.24 22.56
C ILE A 354 5.53 4.79 22.44
N CYS A 355 5.24 3.99 23.46
CA CYS A 355 5.43 2.54 23.44
C CYS A 355 4.21 1.85 24.03
N GLU A 356 3.52 1.05 23.21
CA GLU A 356 2.32 0.31 23.58
C GLU A 356 2.42 -1.14 23.11
N ALA A 357 1.92 -2.06 23.91
CA ALA A 357 1.74 -3.46 23.52
C ALA A 357 0.25 -3.80 23.46
N HIS A 358 -0.20 -4.27 22.30
CA HIS A 358 -1.60 -4.57 22.01
C HIS A 358 -1.81 -6.09 22.08
N ILE A 359 -2.71 -6.54 22.96
CA ILE A 359 -2.95 -7.96 23.24
C ILE A 359 -4.43 -8.26 22.92
N PRO A 360 -4.74 -8.79 21.72
CA PRO A 360 -6.12 -8.98 21.27
C PRO A 360 -6.77 -10.32 21.69
N PHE A 361 -8.10 -10.33 21.78
CA PHE A 361 -8.98 -11.43 22.21
C PHE A 361 -10.19 -11.62 21.28
N PHE A 362 -9.98 -11.80 19.98
CA PHE A 362 -11.07 -11.81 19.01
C PHE A 362 -12.07 -12.97 19.14
N ASN A 363 -11.67 -14.11 19.72
CA ASN A 363 -12.46 -15.35 19.68
C ASN A 363 -13.03 -15.80 21.03
N ARG A 364 -12.96 -14.97 22.08
CA ARG A 364 -13.30 -15.37 23.46
C ARG A 364 -14.37 -14.51 24.13
N GLY A 365 -15.01 -13.61 23.38
CA GLY A 365 -16.01 -12.68 23.90
C GLY A 365 -15.41 -11.51 24.67
N PRO A 366 -16.24 -10.63 25.24
CA PRO A 366 -15.78 -9.43 25.92
C PRO A 366 -15.10 -9.75 27.26
N VAL A 367 -13.99 -9.08 27.52
CA VAL A 367 -13.31 -9.05 28.81
C VAL A 367 -14.25 -8.47 29.88
N THR A 368 -14.64 -9.30 30.85
CA THR A 368 -15.54 -8.92 31.95
C THR A 368 -14.78 -8.45 33.18
N HIS A 369 -13.64 -9.07 33.48
CA HIS A 369 -12.82 -8.81 34.65
C HIS A 369 -11.33 -8.88 34.29
N VAL A 370 -10.52 -8.00 34.87
CA VAL A 370 -9.06 -7.98 34.67
C VAL A 370 -8.37 -7.73 35.99
N GLU A 371 -7.55 -8.69 36.42
CA GLU A 371 -6.55 -8.49 37.45
C GLU A 371 -5.17 -8.50 36.77
N TYR A 372 -4.36 -7.50 37.06
CA TYR A 372 -3.06 -7.38 36.40
C TYR A 372 -1.98 -6.90 37.36
N LYS A 373 -0.75 -7.29 37.03
CA LYS A 373 0.48 -6.76 37.61
C LYS A 373 1.41 -6.41 36.47
N VAL A 374 1.72 -5.12 36.33
CA VAL A 374 2.69 -4.62 35.36
C VAL A 374 3.93 -4.15 36.10
N SER A 375 5.10 -4.33 35.49
CA SER A 375 6.37 -3.81 36.01
C SER A 375 6.47 -2.29 35.81
N PHE A 376 6.01 -1.81 34.65
CA PHE A 376 6.04 -0.40 34.25
C PHE A 376 4.76 -0.03 33.50
N GLY A 377 4.40 1.25 33.53
CA GLY A 377 3.25 1.75 32.78
C GLY A 377 1.89 1.34 33.34
N GLN A 378 0.86 1.36 32.50
CA GLN A 378 -0.52 1.02 32.86
C GLN A 378 -1.17 0.11 31.82
N LEU A 379 -2.15 -0.69 32.27
CA LEU A 379 -2.92 -1.58 31.40
C LEU A 379 -4.35 -1.04 31.27
N GLU A 380 -4.83 -0.92 30.04
CA GLU A 380 -6.18 -0.47 29.73
C GLU A 380 -6.95 -1.51 28.93
N VAL A 381 -8.26 -1.61 29.19
CA VAL A 381 -9.18 -2.41 28.38
C VAL A 381 -9.79 -1.50 27.32
N PHE A 382 -9.54 -1.80 26.06
CA PHE A 382 -10.05 -0.96 24.96
C PHE A 382 -11.55 -1.12 24.77
N ARG A 383 -12.22 -0.13 24.16
CA ARG A 383 -13.68 0.09 24.18
C ARG A 383 -14.55 -1.13 23.79
N GLU A 384 -14.04 -2.00 22.94
CA GLU A 384 -14.74 -3.21 22.48
C GLU A 384 -14.61 -4.40 23.44
N LYS A 385 -13.87 -4.23 24.55
CA LYS A 385 -13.52 -5.28 25.53
C LYS A 385 -12.85 -6.51 24.91
N SER A 386 -12.30 -6.39 23.69
CA SER A 386 -11.63 -7.45 22.95
C SER A 386 -10.13 -7.23 22.82
N LEU A 387 -9.59 -6.19 23.47
CA LEU A 387 -8.19 -5.78 23.36
C LEU A 387 -7.70 -5.22 24.70
N LEU A 388 -6.57 -5.72 25.19
CA LEU A 388 -5.80 -5.11 26.26
C LEU A 388 -4.66 -4.29 25.66
N VAL A 389 -4.49 -3.06 26.13
CA VAL A 389 -3.42 -2.15 25.73
C VAL A 389 -2.53 -1.89 26.93
N TRP A 390 -1.27 -2.35 26.86
CA TRP A 390 -0.26 -2.04 27.86
C TRP A 390 0.51 -0.81 27.41
N ILE A 391 0.28 0.33 28.07
CA ILE A 391 0.92 1.61 27.81
C ILE A 391 2.19 1.68 28.66
N ILE A 392 3.35 1.57 28.03
CA ILE A 392 4.65 1.43 28.69
C ILE A 392 5.31 2.80 28.95
N GLY A 393 5.06 3.78 28.06
CA GLY A 393 5.58 5.15 28.16
C GLY A 393 7.09 5.29 27.93
N GLU A 394 7.64 6.50 28.15
CA GLU A 394 9.03 6.86 27.82
C GLU A 394 10.09 6.19 28.72
N GLN A 395 9.75 5.79 29.95
CA GLN A 395 10.70 5.28 30.95
C GLN A 395 10.66 3.75 31.15
N GLY A 396 9.90 3.00 30.34
CA GLY A 396 9.49 1.64 30.69
C GLY A 396 10.48 0.50 30.47
N PHE A 397 11.64 0.74 29.85
CA PHE A 397 12.66 -0.29 29.66
C PHE A 397 13.88 0.01 30.54
N VAL A 398 14.08 -0.80 31.57
CA VAL A 398 15.30 -0.83 32.40
C VAL A 398 16.14 -2.04 31.95
N TYR A 399 17.43 -1.81 31.71
CA TYR A 399 18.39 -2.78 31.17
C TYR A 399 18.56 -4.04 32.03
#